data_AF-A0A933D280-F1
#
_entry.id   AF-A0A933D280-F1
#
_cell.length_a   1.000
_cell.length_b   1.000
_cell.length_c   1.000
_cell.angle_alpha   90.00
_cell.angle_beta   90.00
_cell.angle_gamma   90.00
#
_symmetry.space_group_name_H-M   'P 1'
#
loop_
_entity.id
_entity.type
_entity.pdbx_description
1 polymer ?
#
loop_
_entity_poly.entity_id
_entity_poly.type
_entity_poly.pdbx_seq_one_letter_code
_entity_poly.pdbx_strand_id
1 'polypeptide(L)'
;MGDIIKTFRVRTRKKERGILLQFYFDTGLPRTFIRYSVASSMKGLAELPDPELFHGFGDGQFVATHIVNIEVNLLNLWVPHICYVVSDATLDPCYDILLGHDFMQIYDIQVKPKKKTVVIDKEALRMALKVRTLRYKA
;
A
#
# COMPACT_ATOMS: atom_id res chain seq x y z
N MET A 1 5.76 16.92 -11.98
CA MET A 1 5.31 15.57 -12.43
C MET A 1 3.83 15.46 -12.11
N GLY A 2 3.02 14.77 -12.93
CA GLY A 2 1.59 14.67 -12.66
C GLY A 2 1.30 13.60 -11.62
N ASP A 3 0.59 13.97 -10.56
CA ASP A 3 0.13 13.05 -9.52
C ASP A 3 -0.70 11.92 -10.14
N ILE A 4 -0.46 10.69 -9.69
CA ILE A 4 -1.23 9.52 -10.10
C ILE A 4 -1.97 8.99 -8.89
N ILE A 5 -3.25 9.34 -8.82
CA ILE A 5 -4.18 8.81 -7.82
C ILE A 5 -5.12 7.81 -8.51
N LYS A 6 -5.25 6.61 -7.95
CA LYS A 6 -6.17 5.57 -8.42
C LYS A 6 -6.95 4.96 -7.26
N THR A 7 -8.18 4.55 -7.54
CA THR A 7 -9.03 3.89 -6.55
C THR A 7 -8.94 2.38 -6.70
N PHE A 8 -8.65 1.67 -5.62
CA PHE A 8 -8.65 0.21 -5.58
C PHE A 8 -9.51 -0.30 -4.43
N ARG A 9 -9.99 -1.54 -4.56
CA ARG A 9 -10.64 -2.25 -3.45
C ARG A 9 -9.58 -2.83 -2.52
N VAL A 10 -9.79 -2.66 -1.22
CA VAL A 10 -8.87 -3.10 -0.17
C VAL A 10 -9.65 -3.83 0.91
N ARG A 11 -9.07 -4.90 1.44
CA ARG A 11 -9.61 -5.63 2.60
C ARG A 11 -8.49 -6.07 3.52
N THR A 12 -8.81 -6.50 4.73
CA THR A 12 -7.80 -6.98 5.69
C THR A 12 -7.84 -8.48 5.91
N ARG A 13 -8.98 -9.12 5.66
CA ARG A 13 -9.13 -10.57 5.77
C ARG A 13 -9.76 -11.16 4.53
N LYS A 14 -9.44 -12.42 4.26
CA LYS A 14 -10.09 -13.20 3.21
C LYS A 14 -11.60 -13.22 3.43
N LYS A 15 -12.34 -13.12 2.33
CA LYS A 15 -13.82 -13.11 2.27
C LYS A 15 -14.50 -11.83 2.80
N GLU A 16 -13.76 -10.84 3.30
CA GLU A 16 -14.35 -9.52 3.60
C GLU A 16 -14.72 -8.78 2.31
N ARG A 17 -15.82 -8.01 2.37
CA ARG A 17 -16.15 -7.04 1.33
C ARG A 17 -15.12 -5.93 1.38
N GLY A 18 -14.38 -5.73 0.30
CA GLY A 18 -13.37 -4.68 0.23
C GLY A 18 -13.99 -3.29 0.20
N ILE A 19 -13.32 -2.33 0.83
CA ILE A 19 -13.62 -0.89 0.77
C ILE A 19 -12.82 -0.25 -0.35
N LEU A 20 -13.31 0.86 -0.90
CA LEU A 20 -12.60 1.62 -1.93
C LEU A 20 -11.70 2.65 -1.25
N LEU A 21 -10.41 2.63 -1.59
CA LEU A 21 -9.42 3.58 -1.08
C LEU A 21 -8.69 4.24 -2.25
N GLN A 22 -8.25 5.47 -2.03
CA GLN A 22 -7.46 6.26 -2.95
C GLN A 22 -5.96 6.03 -2.71
N PHE A 23 -5.25 5.65 -3.76
CA PHE A 23 -3.83 5.33 -3.74
C PHE A 23 -3.07 6.35 -4.55
N TYR A 24 -2.10 7.01 -3.93
CA TYR A 24 -1.10 7.82 -4.61
C TYR A 24 0.13 6.96 -4.91
N PHE A 25 0.67 7.05 -6.13
CA PHE A 25 1.89 6.33 -6.53
C PHE A 25 3.11 7.25 -6.45
N ASP A 26 4.03 6.96 -5.52
CA ASP A 26 5.27 7.70 -5.35
C ASP A 26 6.50 6.80 -5.51
N THR A 27 7.22 6.99 -6.62
CA THR A 27 8.45 6.24 -6.91
C THR A 27 9.64 6.70 -6.08
N GLY A 28 9.55 7.86 -5.41
CA GLY A 28 10.59 8.39 -4.54
C GLY A 28 10.59 7.81 -3.13
N LEU A 29 9.53 7.10 -2.73
CA LEU A 29 9.39 6.56 -1.39
C LEU A 29 9.74 5.07 -1.33
N PRO A 30 10.54 4.62 -0.36
CA PRO A 30 10.91 3.22 -0.24
C PRO A 30 9.80 2.34 0.34
N ARG A 31 8.85 2.93 1.08
CA ARG A 31 7.82 2.23 1.86
C ARG A 31 6.42 2.71 1.52
N THR A 32 5.45 1.83 1.76
CA THR A 32 4.02 2.14 1.63
C THR A 32 3.41 2.56 2.96
N PHE A 33 2.64 3.65 2.93
CA PHE A 33 2.02 4.26 4.11
C PHE A 33 0.51 4.35 3.99
N ILE A 34 -0.18 4.34 5.13
CA ILE A 34 -1.65 4.49 5.22
C ILE A 34 -2.01 5.46 6.35
N ARG A 35 -3.06 6.25 6.15
CA ARG A 35 -3.58 7.15 7.19
C ARG A 35 -4.11 6.39 8.40
N TYR A 36 -3.92 6.94 9.59
CA TYR A 36 -4.40 6.36 10.84
C TYR A 36 -5.92 6.25 10.88
N SER A 37 -6.69 7.26 10.47
CA SER A 37 -8.15 7.20 10.43
C SER A 37 -8.68 6.08 9.55
N VAL A 38 -7.98 5.79 8.45
CA VAL A 38 -8.31 4.69 7.55
C VAL A 38 -7.94 3.36 8.20
N ALA A 39 -6.70 3.20 8.67
CA ALA A 39 -6.20 1.95 9.23
C ALA A 39 -6.93 1.54 10.53
N SER A 40 -7.31 2.50 11.38
CA SER A 40 -8.05 2.25 12.62
C SER A 40 -9.47 1.73 12.40
N SER A 41 -10.07 2.01 11.25
CA SER A 41 -11.36 1.43 10.85
C SER A 41 -11.26 -0.01 10.31
N MET A 42 -10.04 -0.47 10.04
CA MET A 42 -9.77 -1.80 9.49
C MET A 42 -9.45 -2.82 10.60
N LYS A 43 -9.55 -4.12 10.27
CA LYS A 43 -9.11 -5.17 11.19
C LYS A 43 -7.63 -5.47 10.98
N GLY A 44 -6.92 -5.89 12.02
CA GLY A 44 -5.53 -6.32 11.88
C GLY A 44 -4.52 -5.17 11.86
N LEU A 45 -4.91 -4.01 12.38
CA LEU A 45 -3.97 -3.03 12.90
C LEU A 45 -3.16 -3.69 14.03
N ALA A 46 -1.84 -3.58 13.96
CA ALA A 46 -0.92 -4.10 14.96
C ALA A 46 0.07 -3.00 15.35
N GLU A 47 0.33 -2.88 16.64
CA GLU A 47 1.37 -1.98 17.16
C GLU A 47 2.75 -2.56 16.83
N LEU A 48 3.68 -1.69 16.47
CA LEU A 48 5.08 -2.06 16.31
C LEU A 48 5.73 -2.21 17.70
N PRO A 49 6.64 -3.18 17.88
CA PRO A 49 7.39 -3.29 19.14
C PRO A 49 8.20 -2.02 19.44
N ASP A 50 8.70 -1.38 18.38
CA ASP A 50 9.41 -0.10 18.44
C ASP A 50 8.88 0.82 17.32
N PRO A 51 8.59 2.11 17.60
CA PRO A 51 8.20 3.05 16.55
C PRO A 51 9.27 3.21 15.47
N GLU A 52 8.87 3.20 14.21
CA GLU A 52 9.79 3.37 13.08
C GLU A 52 9.79 4.83 12.61
N LEU A 53 10.98 5.46 12.65
CA LEU A 53 11.21 6.81 12.17
C LEU A 53 11.50 6.78 10.67
N PHE A 54 10.76 7.59 9.91
CA PHE A 54 10.95 7.76 8.48
C PHE A 54 11.37 9.18 8.13
N HIS A 55 12.12 9.24 7.03
CA HIS A 55 12.51 10.48 6.37
C HIS A 55 11.87 10.48 4.98
N GLY A 56 11.36 11.63 4.56
CA GLY A 56 10.86 11.81 3.19
C GLY A 56 9.39 12.19 3.15
N PHE A 57 9.16 13.51 3.19
CA PHE A 57 8.03 14.28 2.68
C PHE A 57 8.46 15.74 2.83
N GLY A 58 9.20 16.28 1.85
CA GLY A 58 9.90 17.56 2.04
C GLY A 58 10.94 17.48 3.18
N ASP A 59 10.98 18.51 4.05
CA ASP A 59 11.92 18.62 5.18
C ASP A 59 11.46 17.89 6.46
N GLY A 60 10.36 17.13 6.38
CA GLY A 60 9.73 16.50 7.55
C GLY A 60 10.25 15.12 7.91
N GLN A 61 10.34 14.86 9.22
CA GLN A 61 10.41 13.52 9.79
C GLN A 61 9.02 13.10 10.27
N PHE A 62 8.71 11.81 10.19
CA PHE A 62 7.46 11.26 10.70
C PHE A 62 7.67 9.85 11.25
N VAL A 63 6.76 9.43 12.13
CA VAL A 63 6.88 8.17 12.86
C VAL A 63 5.68 7.30 12.56
N ALA A 64 5.92 6.01 12.34
CA ALA A 64 4.90 4.99 12.36
C ALA A 64 4.98 4.20 13.67
N THR A 65 3.87 4.11 14.39
CA THR A 65 3.74 3.30 15.61
C THR A 65 2.99 2.00 15.37
N HIS A 66 2.32 1.88 14.21
CA HIS A 66 1.54 0.71 13.86
C HIS A 66 1.81 0.28 12.42
N ILE A 67 1.45 -0.97 12.14
CA ILE A 67 1.36 -1.53 10.81
C ILE A 67 -0.02 -2.13 10.59
N VAL A 68 -0.42 -2.25 9.33
CA VAL A 68 -1.62 -2.99 8.95
C VAL A 68 -1.30 -3.83 7.72
N ASN A 69 -1.70 -5.09 7.75
CA ASN A 69 -1.64 -5.96 6.59
C ASN A 69 -2.95 -5.86 5.81
N ILE A 70 -2.86 -5.45 4.55
CA ILE A 70 -4.00 -5.29 3.65
C ILE A 70 -3.87 -6.25 2.45
N GLU A 71 -4.99 -6.56 1.82
CA GLU A 71 -5.06 -7.17 0.50
C GLU A 71 -5.68 -6.17 -0.47
N VAL A 72 -4.95 -5.82 -1.53
CA VAL A 72 -5.39 -4.90 -2.58
C VAL A 72 -5.91 -5.70 -3.78
N ASN A 73 -7.05 -5.32 -4.33
CA ASN A 73 -7.59 -5.93 -5.54
C ASN A 73 -6.97 -5.28 -6.78
N LEU A 74 -6.07 -5.99 -7.44
CA LEU A 74 -5.47 -5.62 -8.72
C LEU A 74 -5.89 -6.62 -9.79
N LEU A 75 -6.60 -6.17 -10.82
CA LEU A 75 -7.05 -7.02 -11.94
C LEU A 75 -7.76 -8.32 -11.50
N ASN A 76 -8.65 -8.22 -10.49
CA ASN A 76 -9.38 -9.32 -9.85
C ASN A 76 -8.50 -10.31 -9.05
N LEU A 77 -7.27 -9.94 -8.72
CA LEU A 77 -6.38 -10.67 -7.83
C LEU A 77 -6.21 -9.89 -6.53
N TRP A 78 -6.29 -10.59 -5.40
CA TRP A 78 -6.05 -10.00 -4.09
C TRP A 78 -4.59 -10.16 -3.72
N VAL A 79 -3.86 -9.05 -3.62
CA VAL A 79 -2.42 -9.04 -3.34
C VAL A 79 -2.13 -8.50 -1.93
N PRO A 80 -1.42 -9.25 -1.08
CA PRO A 80 -1.16 -8.83 0.29
C PRO A 80 -0.05 -7.78 0.36
N HIS A 81 -0.13 -6.83 1.28
CA HIS A 81 0.95 -5.89 1.56
C HIS A 81 0.87 -5.36 2.98
N ILE A 82 2.02 -5.12 3.58
CA ILE A 82 2.13 -4.47 4.89
C ILE A 82 2.32 -2.97 4.65
N CYS A 83 1.46 -2.17 5.26
CA CYS A 83 1.56 -0.72 5.25
C CYS A 83 1.97 -0.22 6.64
N TYR A 84 2.83 0.78 6.68
CA TYR A 84 3.09 1.56 7.89
C TYR A 84 1.98 2.57 8.11
N VAL A 85 1.50 2.67 9.33
CA VAL A 85 0.41 3.59 9.69
C VAL A 85 1.02 4.88 10.22
N VAL A 86 0.65 5.98 9.61
CA VAL A 86 1.14 7.32 9.94
C VAL A 86 -0.02 8.24 10.32
N SER A 87 0.30 9.35 10.98
CA SER A 87 -0.69 10.38 11.31
C SER A 87 -1.40 10.88 10.05
N ASP A 88 -2.69 11.19 10.16
CA ASP A 88 -3.48 11.77 9.08
C ASP A 88 -2.87 13.07 8.54
N ALA A 89 -2.17 13.83 9.38
CA ALA A 89 -1.49 15.07 8.99
C ALA A 89 -0.23 14.84 8.13
N THR A 90 0.30 13.60 8.10
CA THR A 90 1.49 13.25 7.31
C THR A 90 1.17 13.08 5.83
N LEU A 91 -0.05 12.64 5.49
CA LEU A 91 -0.46 12.36 4.11
C LEU A 91 -1.42 13.43 3.60
N ASP A 92 -1.38 13.73 2.30
CA ASP A 92 -2.36 14.65 1.70
C ASP A 92 -3.79 14.08 1.85
N PRO A 93 -4.79 14.89 2.23
CA PRO A 93 -6.18 14.45 2.36
C PRO A 93 -6.79 13.83 1.10
N CYS A 94 -6.22 14.07 -0.07
CA CYS A 94 -6.67 13.54 -1.36
C CYS A 94 -6.38 12.05 -1.55
N TYR A 95 -5.60 11.40 -0.69
CA TYR A 95 -5.37 9.96 -0.75
C TYR A 95 -5.38 9.27 0.62
N ASP A 96 -5.70 7.99 0.60
CA ASP A 96 -5.77 7.15 1.80
C ASP A 96 -4.45 6.39 2.03
N ILE A 97 -3.82 5.99 0.92
CA ILE A 97 -2.62 5.18 0.90
C ILE A 97 -1.60 5.83 -0.03
N LEU A 98 -0.36 5.88 0.43
CA LEU A 98 0.79 6.27 -0.37
C LEU A 98 1.61 5.03 -0.71
N LEU A 99 1.63 4.66 -1.98
CA LEU A 99 2.40 3.51 -2.46
C LEU A 99 3.83 3.91 -2.76
N GLY A 100 4.73 3.27 -2.01
CA GLY A 100 6.16 3.33 -2.26
C GLY A 100 6.62 2.29 -3.28
N HIS A 101 7.92 2.32 -3.50
CA HIS A 101 8.67 1.43 -4.38
C HIS A 101 8.57 -0.03 -3.94
N ASP A 102 8.44 -0.32 -2.64
CA ASP A 102 8.25 -1.67 -2.11
C ASP A 102 7.08 -2.40 -2.78
N PHE A 103 5.89 -1.80 -2.78
CA PHE A 103 4.70 -2.40 -3.38
C PHE A 103 4.83 -2.51 -4.90
N MET A 104 5.30 -1.43 -5.54
CA MET A 104 5.42 -1.37 -6.99
C MET A 104 6.42 -2.40 -7.53
N GLN A 105 7.56 -2.55 -6.87
CA GLN A 105 8.58 -3.53 -7.25
C GLN A 105 8.11 -4.97 -7.03
N ILE A 106 7.41 -5.23 -5.92
CA ILE A 106 6.88 -6.57 -5.60
C ILE A 106 5.89 -7.06 -6.67
N TYR A 107 5.09 -6.16 -7.22
CA TYR A 107 3.98 -6.45 -8.13
C TYR A 107 4.20 -6.00 -9.58
N ASP A 108 5.43 -5.63 -9.93
CA ASP A 108 5.83 -5.12 -11.26
C ASP A 108 4.89 -4.03 -11.80
N ILE A 109 4.56 -3.07 -10.93
CA ILE A 109 3.70 -1.95 -11.30
C ILE A 109 4.55 -0.85 -11.91
N GLN A 110 4.26 -0.52 -13.17
CA GLN A 110 4.97 0.54 -13.88
C GLN A 110 4.20 1.85 -13.85
N VAL A 111 4.79 2.87 -13.25
CA VAL A 111 4.26 4.24 -13.26
C VAL A 111 4.64 4.90 -14.59
N LYS A 112 3.67 5.51 -15.28
CA LYS A 112 3.88 6.29 -16.51
C LYS A 112 3.46 7.76 -16.27
N PRO A 113 4.33 8.60 -15.64
CA PRO A 113 3.96 9.96 -15.21
C PRO A 113 3.45 10.85 -16.34
N LYS A 114 4.08 10.78 -17.53
CA LYS A 114 3.66 11.54 -18.72
C LYS A 114 2.23 11.21 -19.17
N LYS A 115 1.76 9.99 -18.90
CA LYS A 115 0.41 9.51 -19.26
C LYS A 115 -0.56 9.55 -18.07
N LYS A 116 -0.10 9.89 -16.86
CA LYS A 116 -0.86 9.79 -15.60
C LYS A 116 -1.53 8.41 -15.41
N THR A 117 -0.85 7.36 -15.85
CA THR A 117 -1.32 5.98 -15.76
C THR A 117 -0.34 5.09 -15.04
N VAL A 118 -0.86 4.00 -14.50
CA VAL A 118 -0.08 2.85 -14.04
C VAL A 118 -0.38 1.68 -14.96
N VAL A 119 0.64 0.88 -15.23
CA VAL A 119 0.52 -0.38 -15.97
C VAL A 119 0.73 -1.51 -14.97
N ILE A 120 -0.18 -2.47 -14.97
CA ILE A 120 -0.16 -3.62 -14.08
C ILE A 120 -0.26 -4.86 -14.97
N ASP A 121 0.72 -5.76 -14.88
CA ASP A 121 0.71 -7.02 -15.62
C ASP A 121 0.09 -8.14 -14.77
N LYS A 122 -0.99 -8.73 -15.28
CA LYS A 122 -1.71 -9.81 -14.59
C LYS A 122 -0.86 -11.07 -14.42
N GLU A 123 0.02 -11.40 -15.36
CA GLU A 123 0.92 -12.55 -15.24
C GLU A 123 2.00 -12.29 -14.20
N ALA A 124 2.56 -11.09 -14.17
CA ALA A 124 3.49 -10.68 -13.12
C ALA A 124 2.83 -10.79 -11.72
N LEU A 125 1.59 -10.32 -11.57
CA LEU A 125 0.82 -10.47 -10.33
C LEU A 125 0.63 -11.96 -9.94
N ARG A 126 0.28 -12.82 -10.89
CA ARG A 126 0.11 -14.27 -10.65
C ARG A 126 1.41 -14.90 -10.17
N MET A 127 2.53 -14.55 -10.80
CA MET A 127 3.85 -15.05 -10.41
C MET A 127 4.25 -14.57 -9.02
N ALA A 128 4.05 -13.27 -8.75
CA ALA A 128 4.27 -12.66 -7.44
C ALA A 128 3.45 -13.37 -6.33
N LEU A 129 2.21 -13.76 -6.63
CA LEU A 129 1.36 -14.49 -5.68
C LEU A 129 1.74 -15.95 -5.52
N LYS A 130 2.18 -16.64 -6.58
CA LYS A 130 2.54 -18.07 -6.55
C LYS A 130 3.65 -18.35 -5.56
N VAL A 131 4.70 -17.52 -5.56
CA VAL A 131 5.84 -17.64 -4.63
C VAL A 131 5.36 -17.44 -3.18
N ARG A 132 4.39 -16.55 -2.96
CA ARG A 132 3.87 -16.18 -1.64
C ARG A 132 2.77 -17.11 -1.12
N THR A 133 2.19 -17.94 -1.97
CA THR A 133 1.23 -19.00 -1.59
C THR A 133 1.86 -20.39 -1.49
N LEU A 134 3.18 -20.53 -1.70
CA LEU A 134 3.89 -21.78 -1.39
C LEU A 134 3.78 -22.03 0.13
N ARG A 135 2.79 -22.85 0.46
CA ARG A 135 2.47 -23.31 1.81
C ARG A 135 3.72 -23.93 2.41
N TYR A 136 4.14 -23.43 3.57
CA TYR A 136 4.71 -24.31 4.58
C TYR A 136 3.66 -25.40 4.83
N LYS A 137 3.93 -26.62 4.38
CA LYS A 137 3.32 -27.80 5.00
C LYS A 137 3.93 -27.86 6.40
N ALA A 138 3.19 -27.37 7.38
CA ALA A 138 3.32 -27.86 8.74
C ALA A 138 2.71 -29.27 8.79
#